data_AF-X1G5Y1-F1
#
_entry.id   AF-X1G5Y1-F1
#
_cell.length_a   1.000
_cell.length_b   1.000
_cell.length_c   1.000
_cell.angle_alpha   90.00
_cell.angle_beta   90.00
_cell.angle_gamma   90.00
#
_symmetry.space_group_name_H-M   'P 1'
#
loop_
_entity.id
_entity.type
_entity.pdbx_description
1 polymer ?
#
loop_
_entity_poly.entity_id
_entity_poly.type
_entity_poly.pdbx_seq_one_letter_code
_entity_poly.pdbx_strand_id
1 'polypeptide(L)'
;MYPDNVEHRDNTVLWYHRNNNDDLLFDKEVQQQELEEVKGQMWNPLKNRTFGGLMKGDGMVSAGTSSGRYASTDFKAWKLRSQSAKKSHRLRIYLHNAQSETIEQWKDGLDRLVDDADRSDESAWNKHQVWWRQFWERSHVFINFDSGIPAAVYRKPDANDKAWQLGRNYQLFRYMLGCNAYGKWPTKFNGSFFTYDPVFVRNKRGVKTESPDFRTWGGGSFTAQNQRLVYWPMLKNGDFDMMPSQFEFYRRALPA
;
A
#
# COMPACT_ATOMS: atom_id res chain seq x y z
N MET A 1 -16.22 11.04 -6.40
CA MET A 1 -15.55 9.95 -5.65
C MET A 1 -16.65 9.10 -5.05
N TYR A 2 -16.70 7.81 -5.39
CA TYR A 2 -17.71 6.91 -4.83
C TYR A 2 -17.28 6.51 -3.41
N PRO A 3 -18.19 6.51 -2.43
CA PRO A 3 -17.85 6.11 -1.08
C PRO A 3 -17.55 4.61 -1.01
N ASP A 4 -16.70 4.23 -0.07
CA ASP A 4 -16.49 2.84 0.26
C ASP A 4 -17.72 2.27 0.98
N ASN A 5 -17.95 0.97 0.81
CA ASN A 5 -18.89 0.23 1.62
C ASN A 5 -18.17 -0.20 2.89
N VAL A 6 -18.72 0.16 4.06
CA VAL A 6 -18.17 -0.23 5.36
C VAL A 6 -19.31 -0.71 6.25
N GLU A 7 -19.14 -1.89 6.83
CA GLU A 7 -20.16 -2.52 7.68
C GLU A 7 -19.53 -3.28 8.86
N HIS A 8 -20.31 -3.41 9.93
CA HIS A 8 -20.02 -4.42 10.95
C HIS A 8 -20.50 -5.77 10.42
N ARG A 9 -19.57 -6.73 10.32
CA ARG A 9 -19.88 -8.13 10.03
C ARG A 9 -19.56 -8.92 11.29
N ASP A 10 -20.58 -9.26 12.06
CA ASP A 10 -20.45 -9.81 13.41
C ASP A 10 -19.61 -8.90 14.32
N ASN A 11 -18.49 -9.41 14.85
CA ASN A 11 -17.53 -8.68 15.69
C ASN A 11 -16.31 -8.15 14.89
N THR A 12 -16.49 -7.94 13.59
CA THR A 12 -15.47 -7.45 12.68
C THR A 12 -15.93 -6.20 11.94
N VAL A 13 -14.99 -5.45 11.37
CA VAL A 13 -15.26 -4.35 10.44
C VAL A 13 -14.84 -4.81 9.05
N LEU A 14 -15.80 -4.91 8.14
CA LEU A 14 -15.59 -5.19 6.72
C LEU A 14 -15.65 -3.87 5.95
N TRP A 15 -14.71 -3.64 5.04
CA TRP A 15 -14.79 -2.52 4.10
C TRP A 15 -14.36 -2.93 2.70
N TYR A 16 -14.91 -2.29 1.69
CA TYR A 16 -14.47 -2.43 0.31
C TYR A 16 -14.95 -1.30 -0.59
N HIS A 17 -14.16 -1.07 -1.63
CA HIS A 17 -14.49 -0.26 -2.78
C HIS A 17 -14.52 -1.15 -4.02
N ARG A 18 -15.55 -0.99 -4.87
CA ARG A 18 -15.57 -1.55 -6.21
C ARG A 18 -15.53 -0.42 -7.22
N ASN A 19 -14.58 -0.48 -8.15
CA ASN A 19 -14.51 0.47 -9.24
C ASN A 19 -15.85 0.49 -9.99
N ASN A 20 -16.38 1.69 -10.24
CA ASN A 20 -17.56 1.85 -11.08
C ASN A 20 -17.16 1.61 -12.54
N ASN A 21 -17.69 0.55 -13.15
CA ASN A 21 -17.39 0.19 -14.54
C ASN A 21 -17.87 1.23 -15.56
N ASP A 22 -18.79 2.12 -15.17
CA ASP A 22 -19.29 3.20 -16.03
C ASP A 22 -18.42 4.46 -15.97
N ASP A 23 -17.44 4.50 -15.06
CA ASP A 23 -16.62 5.69 -14.78
C ASP A 23 -15.15 5.31 -14.48
N LEU A 24 -14.56 4.45 -15.31
CA LEU A 24 -13.16 4.06 -15.16
C LEU A 24 -12.23 5.09 -15.79
N LEU A 25 -11.08 5.32 -15.15
CA LEU A 25 -10.00 6.11 -15.76
C LEU A 25 -9.56 5.51 -17.10
N PHE A 26 -9.58 4.18 -17.23
CA PHE A 26 -9.27 3.48 -18.47
C PHE A 26 -10.08 4.01 -19.66
N ASP A 27 -11.40 4.18 -19.49
CA ASP A 27 -12.29 4.62 -20.57
C ASP A 27 -12.00 6.07 -20.97
N LYS A 28 -11.69 6.92 -19.98
CA LYS A 28 -11.32 8.32 -20.20
C LYS A 28 -9.99 8.45 -20.96
N GLU A 29 -9.00 7.64 -20.60
CA GLU A 29 -7.70 7.63 -21.28
C GLU A 29 -7.82 7.09 -22.70
N VAL A 30 -8.61 6.03 -22.93
CA VAL A 30 -8.87 5.52 -24.29
C VAL A 30 -9.49 6.61 -25.18
N GLN A 31 -10.49 7.32 -24.66
CA GLN A 31 -11.13 8.42 -25.38
C GLN A 31 -10.15 9.58 -25.64
N GLN A 32 -9.38 9.98 -24.64
CA GLN A 32 -8.43 11.08 -24.76
C GLN A 32 -7.31 10.80 -25.77
N GLN A 33 -6.94 9.53 -25.94
CA GLN A 33 -5.90 9.09 -26.88
C GLN A 33 -6.46 8.70 -28.27
N GLU A 34 -7.78 8.86 -28.50
CA GLU A 34 -8.45 8.50 -29.75
C GLU A 34 -8.28 7.01 -30.13
N LEU A 35 -8.36 6.12 -29.13
CA LEU A 35 -8.15 4.67 -29.25
C LEU A 35 -9.43 3.84 -29.18
N GLU A 36 -10.61 4.46 -29.33
CA GLU A 36 -11.90 3.80 -29.16
C GLU A 36 -12.08 2.59 -30.08
N GLU A 37 -11.57 2.67 -31.32
CA GLU A 37 -11.67 1.60 -32.32
C GLU A 37 -10.99 0.30 -31.87
N VAL A 38 -9.92 0.39 -31.07
CA VAL A 38 -9.15 -0.75 -30.58
C VAL A 38 -9.40 -1.07 -29.10
N LYS A 39 -10.30 -0.34 -28.44
CA LYS A 39 -10.60 -0.47 -27.00
C LYS A 39 -10.88 -1.92 -26.57
N GLY A 40 -11.61 -2.68 -27.40
CA GLY A 40 -11.96 -4.08 -27.11
C GLY A 40 -10.75 -5.03 -27.06
N GLN A 41 -9.62 -4.65 -27.64
CA GLN A 41 -8.37 -5.41 -27.68
C GLN A 41 -7.43 -5.03 -26.51
N MET A 42 -7.71 -3.93 -25.83
CA MET A 42 -6.86 -3.38 -24.78
C MET A 42 -7.15 -4.06 -23.44
N TRP A 43 -6.08 -4.37 -22.71
CA TRP A 43 -6.19 -4.89 -21.35
C TRP A 43 -6.72 -3.81 -20.39
N ASN A 44 -7.87 -4.06 -19.76
CA ASN A 44 -8.46 -3.19 -18.75
C ASN A 44 -8.25 -3.76 -17.33
N PRO A 45 -7.28 -3.25 -16.56
CA PRO A 45 -7.01 -3.73 -15.21
C PRO A 45 -7.99 -3.19 -14.15
N LEU A 46 -8.82 -2.20 -14.48
CA LEU A 46 -9.68 -1.48 -13.53
C LEU A 46 -11.11 -2.02 -13.48
N LYS A 47 -11.62 -2.56 -14.60
CA LYS A 47 -12.96 -3.15 -14.67
C LYS A 47 -13.13 -4.22 -13.61
N ASN A 48 -14.26 -4.26 -12.91
CA ASN A 48 -14.58 -5.29 -11.92
C ASN A 48 -13.55 -5.42 -10.78
N ARG A 49 -12.71 -4.40 -10.55
CA ARG A 49 -11.73 -4.42 -9.48
C ARG A 49 -12.38 -4.01 -8.17
N THR A 50 -12.22 -4.86 -7.16
CA THR A 50 -12.64 -4.61 -5.79
C THR A 50 -11.44 -4.69 -4.87
N PHE A 51 -11.29 -3.70 -3.99
CA PHE A 51 -10.24 -3.64 -2.99
C PHE A 51 -10.80 -3.22 -1.64
N GLY A 52 -10.26 -3.77 -0.56
CA GLY A 52 -10.85 -3.63 0.76
C GLY A 52 -10.20 -4.57 1.76
N GLY A 53 -10.91 -4.84 2.85
CA GLY A 53 -10.38 -5.68 3.89
C GLY A 53 -11.33 -5.98 5.03
N LEU A 54 -10.81 -6.74 5.98
CA LEU A 54 -11.47 -7.10 7.23
C LEU A 54 -10.58 -6.70 8.40
N MET A 55 -11.16 -6.19 9.47
CA MET A 55 -10.46 -5.93 10.73
C MET A 55 -11.18 -6.66 11.85
N LYS A 56 -10.42 -7.41 12.66
CA LYS A 56 -10.92 -8.07 13.87
C LYS A 56 -9.90 -8.00 14.98
N GLY A 57 -10.35 -8.17 16.22
CA GLY A 57 -9.46 -8.21 17.38
C GLY A 57 -9.86 -9.25 18.41
N ASP A 58 -8.87 -9.76 19.14
CA ASP A 58 -9.05 -10.90 20.05
C ASP A 58 -9.93 -10.55 21.26
N GLY A 59 -11.15 -11.08 21.28
CA GLY A 59 -12.17 -10.74 22.28
C GLY A 59 -12.65 -9.30 22.17
N MET A 60 -12.64 -8.73 20.96
CA MET A 60 -13.30 -7.46 20.65
C MET A 60 -14.69 -7.72 20.06
N VAL A 61 -15.61 -6.78 20.31
CA VAL A 61 -16.98 -6.79 19.81
C VAL A 61 -17.31 -5.47 19.14
N SER A 62 -18.27 -5.50 18.22
CA SER A 62 -18.77 -4.30 17.55
C SER A 62 -19.31 -3.29 18.57
N ALA A 63 -18.93 -2.02 18.41
CA ALA A 63 -19.21 -0.93 19.35
C ALA A 63 -19.95 0.25 18.70
N GLY A 64 -20.73 -0.05 17.66
CA GLY A 64 -21.48 0.92 16.87
C GLY A 64 -20.59 1.86 16.06
N THR A 65 -21.19 2.91 15.53
CA THR A 65 -20.51 3.92 14.72
C THR A 65 -20.26 5.22 15.48
N SER A 66 -19.40 6.07 14.96
CA SER A 66 -19.26 7.46 15.37
C SER A 66 -18.94 8.33 14.15
N SER A 67 -19.09 9.63 14.28
CA SER A 67 -18.61 10.60 13.31
C SER A 67 -17.69 11.58 14.00
N GLY A 68 -16.83 12.22 13.21
CA GLY A 68 -15.91 13.23 13.71
C GLY A 68 -15.23 13.94 12.56
N ARG A 69 -14.20 14.71 12.89
CA ARG A 69 -13.39 15.41 11.91
C ARG A 69 -11.91 15.12 12.17
N TYR A 70 -11.23 14.61 11.14
CA TYR A 70 -9.78 14.44 11.13
C TYR A 70 -9.19 15.58 10.30
N ALA A 71 -8.43 16.47 10.95
CA ALA A 71 -7.91 17.68 10.36
C ALA A 71 -9.03 18.50 9.66
N SER A 72 -8.99 18.61 8.33
CA SER A 72 -10.01 19.30 7.53
C SER A 72 -11.17 18.41 7.08
N THR A 73 -11.09 17.09 7.28
CA THR A 73 -11.95 16.08 6.64
C THR A 73 -12.90 15.41 7.63
N ASP A 74 -14.20 15.46 7.36
CA ASP A 74 -15.20 14.75 8.14
C ASP A 74 -15.12 13.25 7.88
N PHE A 75 -15.32 12.43 8.92
CA PHE A 75 -15.29 10.98 8.80
C PHE A 75 -16.45 10.32 9.54
N LYS A 76 -16.79 9.11 9.08
CA LYS A 76 -17.59 8.12 9.81
C LYS A 76 -16.68 6.95 10.19
N ALA A 77 -16.83 6.44 11.40
CA ALA A 77 -16.03 5.37 11.95
C ALA A 77 -16.90 4.20 12.42
N TRP A 78 -16.35 2.99 12.28
CA TRP A 78 -16.91 1.74 12.77
C TRP A 78 -16.00 1.23 13.88
N LYS A 79 -16.54 1.10 15.09
CA LYS A 79 -15.74 0.84 16.28
C LYS A 79 -15.76 -0.63 16.65
N LEU A 80 -14.61 -1.13 17.12
CA LEU A 80 -14.48 -2.35 17.90
C LEU A 80 -14.08 -1.96 19.34
N ARG A 81 -14.62 -2.64 20.34
CA ARG A 81 -14.22 -2.49 21.75
C ARG A 81 -13.87 -3.84 22.35
N SER A 82 -12.95 -3.90 23.31
CA SER A 82 -12.74 -5.14 24.05
C SER A 82 -13.98 -5.50 24.88
N GLN A 83 -14.34 -6.78 24.90
CA GLN A 83 -15.48 -7.26 25.68
C GLN A 83 -15.25 -7.14 27.19
N SER A 84 -13.99 -7.23 27.61
CA SER A 84 -13.53 -7.04 28.99
C SER A 84 -12.22 -6.26 29.03
N ALA A 85 -11.85 -5.75 30.21
CA ALA A 85 -10.55 -5.09 30.41
C ALA A 85 -9.41 -6.08 30.17
N LYS A 86 -8.41 -5.70 29.36
CA LYS A 86 -7.20 -6.50 29.09
C LYS A 86 -5.97 -5.61 29.12
N LYS A 87 -4.82 -6.19 29.45
CA LYS A 87 -3.50 -5.52 29.40
C LYS A 87 -2.85 -5.58 28.02
N SER A 88 -3.35 -6.44 27.13
CA SER A 88 -2.86 -6.61 25.77
C SER A 88 -4.04 -6.81 24.82
N HIS A 89 -3.96 -6.18 23.65
CA HIS A 89 -4.92 -6.30 22.58
C HIS A 89 -4.19 -6.67 21.30
N ARG A 90 -4.79 -7.56 20.52
CA ARG A 90 -4.30 -7.95 19.20
C ARG A 90 -5.36 -7.62 18.17
N LEU A 91 -4.99 -6.77 17.22
CA LEU A 91 -5.80 -6.43 16.05
C LEU A 91 -5.16 -7.06 14.82
N ARG A 92 -5.99 -7.64 13.96
CA ARG A 92 -5.59 -8.18 12.66
C ARG A 92 -6.36 -7.45 11.57
N ILE A 93 -5.64 -7.01 10.55
CA ILE A 93 -6.16 -6.31 9.38
C ILE A 93 -5.77 -7.15 8.17
N TYR A 94 -6.78 -7.60 7.43
CA TYR A 94 -6.63 -8.39 6.22
C TYR A 94 -6.99 -7.52 5.03
N LEU A 95 -6.16 -7.49 4.01
CA LEU A 95 -6.37 -6.67 2.82
C LEU A 95 -6.51 -7.57 1.61
N HIS A 96 -7.58 -7.38 0.83
CA HIS A 96 -7.85 -8.16 -0.37
C HIS A 96 -8.11 -7.24 -1.56
N ASN A 97 -7.44 -7.51 -2.69
CA ASN A 97 -7.62 -6.81 -3.95
C ASN A 97 -7.70 -7.84 -5.07
N ALA A 98 -8.86 -7.90 -5.74
CA ALA A 98 -9.09 -8.83 -6.82
C ALA A 98 -9.93 -8.18 -7.92
N GLN A 99 -9.87 -8.79 -9.11
CA GLN A 99 -10.79 -8.53 -10.20
C GLN A 99 -11.77 -9.69 -10.21
N SER A 100 -13.00 -9.44 -9.77
CA SER A 100 -14.04 -10.46 -9.60
C SER A 100 -15.33 -10.01 -10.26
N GLU A 101 -16.11 -10.94 -10.83
CA GLU A 101 -17.35 -10.59 -11.51
C GLU A 101 -18.38 -10.03 -10.53
N THR A 102 -18.42 -10.56 -9.31
CA THR A 102 -19.34 -10.11 -8.26
C THR A 102 -18.61 -9.72 -6.97
N ILE A 103 -19.32 -9.03 -6.07
CA ILE A 103 -18.84 -8.70 -4.73
C ILE A 103 -18.75 -9.97 -3.86
N GLU A 104 -19.66 -10.92 -4.05
CA GLU A 104 -19.70 -12.19 -3.33
C GLU A 104 -18.45 -13.01 -3.62
N GLN A 105 -18.05 -13.12 -4.90
CA GLN A 105 -16.80 -13.77 -5.28
C GLN A 105 -15.57 -13.11 -4.65
N TRP A 106 -15.59 -11.78 -4.47
CA TRP A 106 -14.52 -11.06 -3.77
C TRP A 106 -14.54 -11.34 -2.27
N LYS A 107 -15.73 -11.38 -1.64
CA LYS A 107 -15.91 -11.73 -0.22
C LYS A 107 -15.42 -13.15 0.06
N ASP A 108 -15.72 -14.11 -0.80
CA ASP A 108 -15.19 -15.48 -0.69
C ASP A 108 -13.64 -15.51 -0.78
N GLY A 109 -13.07 -14.67 -1.64
CA GLY A 109 -11.62 -14.49 -1.75
C GLY A 109 -11.00 -13.90 -0.48
N LEU A 110 -11.66 -12.92 0.13
CA LEU A 110 -11.27 -12.34 1.41
C LEU A 110 -11.36 -13.36 2.55
N ASP A 111 -12.45 -14.13 2.63
CA ASP A 111 -12.64 -15.11 3.70
C ASP A 111 -11.61 -16.25 3.62
N ARG A 112 -11.29 -16.74 2.41
CA ARG A 112 -10.16 -17.68 2.21
C ARG A 112 -8.83 -17.09 2.68
N LEU A 113 -8.56 -15.82 2.35
CA LEU A 113 -7.34 -15.12 2.77
C LEU A 113 -7.26 -15.01 4.29
N VAL A 114 -8.39 -14.72 4.96
CA VAL A 114 -8.47 -14.65 6.42
C VAL A 114 -8.15 -16.01 7.04
N ASP A 115 -8.76 -17.08 6.54
CA ASP A 115 -8.53 -18.45 7.03
C ASP A 115 -7.08 -18.90 6.85
N ASP A 116 -6.48 -18.63 5.68
CA ASP A 116 -5.07 -18.94 5.40
C ASP A 116 -4.11 -18.16 6.32
N ALA A 117 -4.37 -16.86 6.49
CA ALA A 117 -3.57 -16.01 7.35
C ALA A 117 -3.64 -16.47 8.81
N ASP A 118 -4.83 -16.81 9.31
CA ASP A 118 -5.02 -17.29 10.67
C ASP A 118 -4.35 -18.64 10.93
N ARG A 119 -4.41 -19.57 9.97
CA ARG A 119 -3.70 -20.86 10.06
C ARG A 119 -2.18 -20.70 10.14
N SER A 120 -1.64 -19.64 9.55
CA SER A 120 -0.19 -19.41 9.47
C SER A 120 0.37 -18.44 10.51
N ASP A 121 -0.50 -17.90 11.37
CA ASP A 121 -0.26 -16.75 12.25
C ASP A 121 0.99 -16.91 13.13
N GLU A 122 1.16 -18.07 13.76
CA GLU A 122 2.31 -18.37 14.63
C GLU A 122 3.65 -18.32 13.87
N SER A 123 3.66 -18.78 12.61
CA SER A 123 4.86 -18.79 11.78
C SER A 123 5.12 -17.45 11.08
N ALA A 124 4.09 -16.62 10.92
CA ALA A 124 4.12 -15.41 10.10
C ALA A 124 5.11 -14.38 10.65
N TRP A 125 5.17 -14.21 11.97
CA TRP A 125 6.11 -13.26 12.59
C TRP A 125 7.56 -13.68 12.39
N ASN A 126 7.88 -14.96 12.56
CA ASN A 126 9.24 -15.46 12.32
C ASN A 126 9.64 -15.28 10.84
N LYS A 127 8.76 -15.66 9.91
CA LYS A 127 8.98 -15.43 8.46
C LYS A 127 9.22 -13.96 8.14
N HIS A 128 8.44 -13.06 8.75
CA HIS A 128 8.62 -11.61 8.62
C HIS A 128 10.00 -11.14 9.10
N GLN A 129 10.44 -11.58 10.28
CA GLN A 129 11.75 -11.24 10.82
C GLN A 129 12.91 -11.78 9.96
N VAL A 130 12.79 -13.04 9.50
CA VAL A 130 13.77 -13.66 8.59
C VAL A 130 13.86 -12.88 7.29
N TRP A 131 12.72 -12.54 6.68
CA TRP A 131 12.69 -11.78 5.43
C TRP A 131 13.34 -10.40 5.58
N TRP A 132 13.00 -9.64 6.63
CA TRP A 132 13.62 -8.33 6.86
C TRP A 132 15.12 -8.42 7.11
N ARG A 133 15.58 -9.42 7.87
CA ARG A 133 17.00 -9.66 8.08
C ARG A 133 17.72 -9.91 6.75
N GLN A 134 17.21 -10.82 5.93
CA GLN A 134 17.76 -11.10 4.60
C GLN A 134 17.70 -9.88 3.67
N PHE A 135 16.63 -9.08 3.76
CA PHE A 135 16.51 -7.81 3.06
C PHE A 135 17.62 -6.84 3.48
N TRP A 136 17.91 -6.70 4.76
CA TRP A 136 18.98 -5.79 5.19
C TRP A 136 20.38 -6.32 4.87
N GLU A 137 20.62 -7.62 5.06
CA GLU A 137 21.94 -8.25 4.89
C GLU A 137 22.44 -8.28 3.43
N ARG A 138 21.55 -8.23 2.44
CA ARG A 138 21.94 -8.32 1.01
C ARG A 138 22.51 -7.02 0.40
N SER A 139 22.42 -5.88 1.09
CA SER A 139 22.99 -4.61 0.64
C SER A 139 24.18 -4.22 1.49
N HIS A 140 25.28 -3.87 0.82
CA HIS A 140 26.51 -3.38 1.47
C HIS A 140 26.69 -1.86 1.38
N VAL A 141 25.64 -1.13 0.96
CA VAL A 141 25.68 0.33 0.87
C VAL A 141 25.42 0.94 2.25
N PHE A 142 26.51 1.33 2.91
CA PHE A 142 26.49 2.04 4.19
C PHE A 142 27.37 3.29 4.11
N ILE A 143 26.89 4.39 4.68
CA ILE A 143 27.59 5.69 4.68
C ILE A 143 27.85 6.05 6.14
N ASN A 144 29.11 6.38 6.47
CA ASN A 144 29.55 6.63 7.84
C ASN A 144 29.23 5.46 8.81
N PHE A 145 29.32 4.22 8.33
CA PHE A 145 29.32 3.07 9.21
C PHE A 145 30.71 2.95 9.82
N ASP A 146 30.83 3.27 11.09
CA ASP A 146 32.11 3.16 11.79
C ASP A 146 32.46 1.68 11.91
N SER A 147 33.47 1.23 11.18
CA SER A 147 33.78 -0.19 10.94
C SER A 147 34.28 -0.96 12.16
N GLY A 148 34.27 -0.34 13.35
CA GLY A 148 34.65 -0.95 14.62
C GLY A 148 33.60 -0.78 15.72
N ILE A 149 32.44 -0.20 15.42
CA ILE A 149 31.38 0.03 16.40
C ILE A 149 30.34 -1.10 16.30
N PRO A 150 30.05 -1.84 17.38
CA PRO A 150 28.99 -2.85 17.38
C PRO A 150 27.68 -2.22 16.91
N ALA A 151 26.87 -2.96 16.14
CA ALA A 151 25.59 -2.51 15.56
C ALA A 151 24.61 -1.81 16.55
N ALA A 152 24.87 -1.87 17.85
CA ALA A 152 24.15 -1.21 18.92
C ALA A 152 24.46 0.29 19.13
N VAL A 153 25.52 0.85 18.52
CA VAL A 153 25.81 2.30 18.64
C VAL A 153 25.67 2.96 17.28
N TYR A 154 24.42 3.17 16.87
CA TYR A 154 24.13 4.12 15.81
C TYR A 154 24.80 5.45 16.17
N ARG A 155 25.61 6.02 15.25
CA ARG A 155 26.10 7.40 15.39
C ARG A 155 24.91 8.28 15.75
N LYS A 156 25.05 9.09 16.82
CA LYS A 156 23.98 9.98 17.29
C LYS A 156 23.39 10.74 16.10
N PRO A 157 22.06 10.86 16.01
CA PRO A 157 21.44 11.66 14.96
C PRO A 157 22.06 13.05 14.89
N ASP A 158 22.56 13.43 13.72
CA ASP A 158 23.19 14.73 13.49
C ASP A 158 22.63 15.37 12.22
N ALA A 159 21.73 16.33 12.43
CA ALA A 159 21.09 17.08 11.35
C ALA A 159 22.05 18.03 10.61
N ASN A 160 23.28 18.22 11.09
CA ASN A 160 24.30 19.03 10.43
C ASN A 160 25.35 18.18 9.67
N ASP A 161 25.44 16.88 9.97
CA ASP A 161 26.30 15.93 9.24
C ASP A 161 25.61 15.46 7.95
N LYS A 162 26.13 15.92 6.80
CA LYS A 162 25.60 15.57 5.47
C LYS A 162 25.71 14.08 5.16
N ALA A 163 26.77 13.42 5.61
CA ALA A 163 26.98 12.01 5.32
C ALA A 163 26.06 11.13 6.18
N TRP A 164 25.80 11.53 7.43
CA TRP A 164 24.73 10.91 8.23
C TRP A 164 23.35 11.09 7.58
N GLN A 165 23.01 12.30 7.14
CA GLN A 165 21.73 12.57 6.47
C GLN A 165 21.55 11.72 5.21
N LEU A 166 22.60 11.62 4.39
CA LEU A 166 22.58 10.82 3.17
C LEU A 166 22.38 9.33 3.50
N GLY A 167 23.12 8.80 4.47
CA GLY A 167 22.96 7.42 4.94
C GLY A 167 21.55 7.14 5.44
N ARG A 168 21.01 8.00 6.31
CA ARG A 168 19.63 7.88 6.82
C ARG A 168 18.60 7.91 5.69
N ASN A 169 18.71 8.86 4.76
CA ASN A 169 17.78 8.99 3.64
C ASN A 169 17.83 7.79 2.70
N TYR A 170 19.02 7.24 2.47
CA TYR A 170 19.21 6.01 1.71
C TYR A 170 18.48 4.82 2.34
N GLN A 171 18.71 4.59 3.64
CA GLN A 171 18.08 3.48 4.35
C GLN A 171 16.57 3.65 4.48
N LEU A 172 16.09 4.89 4.68
CA LEU A 172 14.66 5.18 4.70
C LEU A 172 14.01 4.89 3.34
N PHE A 173 14.61 5.33 2.25
CA PHE A 173 14.09 5.04 0.90
C PHE A 173 14.08 3.53 0.64
N ARG A 174 15.15 2.81 1.01
CA ARG A 174 15.21 1.36 0.88
C ARG A 174 14.16 0.65 1.74
N TYR A 175 13.93 1.07 2.98
CA TYR A 175 12.84 0.57 3.81
C TYR A 175 11.48 0.76 3.12
N MET A 176 11.22 1.95 2.56
CA MET A 176 9.97 2.20 1.83
C MET A 176 9.81 1.27 0.61
N LEU A 177 10.88 0.98 -0.13
CA LEU A 177 10.84 -0.04 -1.20
C LEU A 177 10.51 -1.42 -0.64
N GLY A 178 11.16 -1.83 0.46
CA GLY A 178 10.92 -3.10 1.13
C GLY A 178 9.47 -3.27 1.56
N CYS A 179 8.82 -2.23 2.08
CA CYS A 179 7.40 -2.32 2.42
C CYS A 179 6.49 -2.58 1.21
N ASN A 180 6.96 -2.28 -0.01
CA ASN A 180 6.24 -2.49 -1.27
C ASN A 180 6.69 -3.76 -2.02
N ALA A 181 7.57 -4.56 -1.40
CA ALA A 181 8.09 -5.77 -2.01
C ALA A 181 6.95 -6.69 -2.46
N TYR A 182 7.15 -7.28 -3.65
CA TYR A 182 6.26 -8.28 -4.23
C TYR A 182 4.81 -7.83 -4.46
N GLY A 183 4.57 -6.51 -4.49
CA GLY A 183 3.27 -5.97 -4.89
C GLY A 183 2.87 -6.45 -6.28
N LYS A 184 1.58 -6.74 -6.50
CA LYS A 184 1.09 -7.11 -7.83
C LYS A 184 1.33 -6.01 -8.87
N TRP A 185 1.36 -4.76 -8.42
CA TRP A 185 1.57 -3.56 -9.22
C TRP A 185 2.91 -2.91 -8.88
N PRO A 186 3.50 -2.12 -9.79
CA PRO A 186 4.77 -1.48 -9.50
C PRO A 186 4.69 -0.51 -8.31
N THR A 187 5.82 -0.34 -7.63
CA THR A 187 6.04 0.70 -6.62
C THR A 187 5.85 2.06 -7.27
N LYS A 188 4.98 2.89 -6.71
CA LYS A 188 4.69 4.23 -7.24
C LYS A 188 5.81 5.22 -6.87
N PHE A 189 6.33 5.96 -7.85
CA PHE A 189 7.44 6.90 -7.63
C PHE A 189 7.17 8.00 -6.61
N ASN A 190 5.91 8.37 -6.38
CA ASN A 190 5.50 9.48 -5.53
C ASN A 190 5.24 9.06 -4.07
N GLY A 191 6.08 8.17 -3.52
CA GLY A 191 5.97 7.70 -2.12
C GLY A 191 5.39 6.28 -1.97
N SER A 192 5.17 5.59 -3.08
CA SER A 192 4.58 4.26 -3.13
C SER A 192 3.22 4.15 -2.42
N PHE A 193 2.96 3.17 -1.54
CA PHE A 193 1.73 3.16 -0.76
C PHE A 193 1.68 4.23 0.34
N PHE A 194 2.81 4.84 0.72
CA PHE A 194 2.81 5.90 1.72
C PHE A 194 2.23 7.17 1.10
N THR A 195 1.18 7.68 1.73
CA THR A 195 0.55 8.97 1.42
C THR A 195 0.56 9.83 2.67
N TYR A 196 0.36 11.13 2.49
CA TYR A 196 0.22 12.08 3.59
C TYR A 196 -0.94 13.00 3.29
N ASP A 197 -1.60 13.48 4.34
CA ASP A 197 -2.70 14.42 4.20
C ASP A 197 -2.17 15.76 3.64
N PRO A 198 -2.69 16.21 2.49
CA PRO A 198 -2.22 17.42 1.83
C PRO A 198 -2.40 18.69 2.68
N VAL A 199 -3.28 18.69 3.69
CA VAL A 199 -3.49 19.84 4.58
C VAL A 199 -2.22 20.27 5.32
N PHE A 200 -1.30 19.32 5.58
CA PHE A 200 -0.07 19.53 6.35
C PHE A 200 1.13 20.00 5.51
N VAL A 201 1.02 20.09 4.18
CA VAL A 201 2.14 20.49 3.31
C VAL A 201 1.95 21.88 2.70
N ARG A 202 2.97 22.45 2.04
CA ARG A 202 2.82 23.76 1.39
C ARG A 202 1.73 23.70 0.31
N ASN A 203 0.76 24.63 0.36
CA ASN A 203 -0.29 24.72 -0.64
C ASN A 203 0.29 25.18 -1.99
N LYS A 204 0.48 24.25 -2.92
CA LYS A 204 0.72 24.54 -4.33
C LYS A 204 -0.47 24.03 -5.12
N ARG A 205 -0.98 24.83 -6.06
CA ARG A 205 -2.04 24.43 -7.01
C ARG A 205 -3.32 23.87 -6.35
N GLY A 206 -3.71 24.39 -5.19
CA GLY A 206 -4.98 24.02 -4.54
C GLY A 206 -4.98 22.68 -3.80
N VAL A 207 -3.85 21.97 -3.71
CA VAL A 207 -3.78 20.61 -3.14
C VAL A 207 -4.31 20.49 -1.70
N LYS A 208 -4.28 21.56 -0.90
CA LYS A 208 -4.77 21.53 0.49
C LYS A 208 -6.27 21.29 0.66
N THR A 209 -7.08 21.51 -0.37
CA THR A 209 -8.53 21.31 -0.29
C THR A 209 -8.95 19.87 -0.54
N GLU A 210 -7.99 19.01 -0.88
CA GLU A 210 -8.22 17.61 -1.19
C GLU A 210 -8.28 16.75 0.07
N SER A 211 -8.87 15.55 -0.04
CA SER A 211 -8.95 14.60 1.07
C SER A 211 -7.60 13.93 1.38
N PRO A 212 -7.46 13.21 2.51
CA PRO A 212 -6.25 12.44 2.83
C PRO A 212 -5.90 11.35 1.81
N ASP A 213 -6.87 10.92 0.98
CA ASP A 213 -6.67 9.93 -0.08
C ASP A 213 -6.04 10.53 -1.35
N PHE A 214 -5.97 11.86 -1.45
CA PHE A 214 -5.47 12.54 -2.63
C PHE A 214 -3.99 12.28 -2.88
N ARG A 215 -3.66 12.14 -4.16
CA ARG A 215 -2.29 11.94 -4.64
C ARG A 215 -2.07 12.69 -5.96
N THR A 216 -1.06 13.57 -5.97
CA THR A 216 -0.61 14.21 -7.22
C THR A 216 -0.02 13.19 -8.20
N TRP A 217 -0.09 13.47 -9.50
CA TRP A 217 0.36 12.56 -10.57
C TRP A 217 -0.43 11.25 -10.66
N GLY A 218 -1.71 11.34 -10.26
CA GLY A 218 -2.74 10.32 -10.43
C GLY A 218 -2.56 9.08 -9.56
N GLY A 219 -3.68 8.54 -9.06
CA GLY A 219 -3.73 7.19 -8.49
C GLY A 219 -3.76 6.07 -9.55
N GLY A 220 -4.20 6.37 -10.78
CA GLY A 220 -4.54 5.34 -11.77
C GLY A 220 -3.59 5.18 -12.97
N SER A 221 -2.53 5.98 -13.09
CA SER A 221 -1.59 5.90 -14.23
C SER A 221 -0.15 5.65 -13.76
N PHE A 222 0.65 4.94 -14.55
CA PHE A 222 2.08 4.71 -14.25
C PHE A 222 2.93 5.42 -15.31
N THR A 223 3.64 6.50 -14.92
CA THR A 223 4.50 7.23 -15.85
C THR A 223 5.86 6.55 -15.97
N ALA A 224 6.13 5.89 -17.10
CA ALA A 224 7.37 5.14 -17.32
C ALA A 224 8.64 5.97 -17.03
N GLN A 225 8.59 7.28 -17.33
CA GLN A 225 9.70 8.19 -17.07
C GLN A 225 10.11 8.23 -15.58
N ASN A 226 9.14 8.24 -14.67
CA ASN A 226 9.44 8.34 -13.24
C ASN A 226 9.61 6.97 -12.61
N GLN A 227 8.81 5.99 -13.07
CA GLN A 227 8.82 4.64 -12.48
C GLN A 227 10.16 3.92 -12.66
N ARG A 228 10.87 4.12 -13.78
CA ARG A 228 12.18 3.46 -13.98
C ARG A 228 13.20 3.82 -12.89
N LEU A 229 13.12 5.02 -12.32
CA LEU A 229 14.07 5.51 -11.31
C LEU A 229 13.88 4.82 -9.94
N VAL A 230 12.70 4.28 -9.69
CA VAL A 230 12.38 3.52 -8.47
C VAL A 230 13.05 2.16 -8.48
N TYR A 231 13.15 1.54 -9.65
CA TYR A 231 13.65 0.17 -9.83
C TYR A 231 15.16 0.10 -10.09
N TRP A 232 15.77 1.15 -10.63
CA TRP A 232 17.21 1.16 -10.92
C TRP A 232 18.11 0.84 -9.70
N PRO A 233 17.85 1.39 -8.49
CA PRO A 233 18.67 1.09 -7.32
C PRO A 233 18.60 -0.37 -6.86
N MET A 234 17.52 -1.10 -7.20
CA MET A 234 17.34 -2.50 -6.77
C MET A 234 18.48 -3.40 -7.29
N LEU A 235 18.97 -3.12 -8.51
CA LEU A 235 20.11 -3.83 -9.09
C LEU A 235 21.39 -3.69 -8.26
N LYS A 236 21.63 -2.51 -7.69
CA LYS A 236 22.83 -2.25 -6.87
C LYS A 236 22.68 -2.74 -5.42
N ASN A 237 21.45 -2.89 -4.96
CA ASN A 237 21.14 -3.32 -3.60
C ASN A 237 20.98 -4.84 -3.43
N GLY A 238 21.00 -5.61 -4.51
CA GLY A 238 20.66 -7.03 -4.44
C GLY A 238 19.16 -7.31 -4.33
N ASP A 239 18.30 -6.33 -4.59
CA ASP A 239 16.84 -6.40 -4.43
C ASP A 239 16.16 -6.84 -5.76
N PHE A 240 16.84 -7.66 -6.57
CA PHE A 240 16.38 -8.08 -7.90
C PHE A 240 15.05 -8.85 -7.87
N ASP A 241 14.80 -9.58 -6.79
CA ASP A 241 13.58 -10.34 -6.52
C ASP A 241 12.33 -9.45 -6.37
N MET A 242 12.51 -8.14 -6.13
CA MET A 242 11.41 -7.17 -6.04
C MET A 242 11.10 -6.49 -7.38
N MET A 243 11.94 -6.67 -8.41
CA MET A 243 11.74 -6.10 -9.74
C MET A 243 10.61 -6.69 -10.59
N PRO A 244 10.18 -7.97 -10.42
CA PRO A 244 9.13 -8.56 -11.26
C PRO A 244 7.85 -7.73 -11.37
N SER A 245 7.44 -7.01 -10.32
CA SER A 245 6.26 -6.15 -10.35
C SER A 245 6.28 -5.11 -11.48
N GLN A 246 7.46 -4.56 -11.82
CA GLN A 246 7.64 -3.62 -12.93
C GLN A 246 7.53 -4.30 -14.29
N PHE A 247 8.15 -5.47 -14.44
CA PHE A 247 8.14 -6.19 -15.71
C PHE A 247 6.76 -6.77 -16.03
N GLU A 248 6.10 -7.34 -15.02
CA GLU A 248 4.74 -7.86 -15.13
C GLU A 248 3.72 -6.79 -15.51
N PHE A 249 3.94 -5.53 -15.12
CA PHE A 249 3.08 -4.43 -15.54
C PHE A 249 3.05 -4.28 -17.07
N TYR A 250 4.21 -4.33 -17.73
CA TYR A 250 4.28 -4.28 -19.19
C TYR A 250 3.87 -5.59 -19.83
N ARG A 251 4.29 -6.74 -19.27
CA ARG A 251 3.95 -8.06 -19.81
C ARG A 251 2.44 -8.27 -19.91
N ARG A 252 1.67 -7.83 -18.91
CA ARG A 252 0.20 -7.96 -18.90
C ARG A 252 -0.51 -7.09 -19.93
N ALA A 253 0.16 -6.05 -20.43
CA ALA A 253 -0.36 -5.18 -21.47
C ALA A 253 -0.04 -5.67 -22.89
N LEU A 254 0.82 -6.70 -23.02
CA LEU A 254 1.09 -7.32 -24.31
C LEU A 254 -0.13 -8.12 -24.79
N PRO A 255 -0.38 -8.20 -26.10
CA PRO A 255 -1.38 -9.11 -26.66
C PRO A 255 -1.13 -10.56 -26.21
N ALA A 256 -2.22 -11.29 -25.99
CA ALA A 256 -2.18 -12.73 -25.70
C ALA A 256 -1.79 -13.53 -26.94
#